data_AF-A0A397T1B6-F1
#
_entry.id   AF-A0A397T1B6-F1
#
_cell.length_a   1.000
_cell.length_b   1.000
_cell.length_c   1.000
_cell.angle_alpha   90.00
_cell.angle_beta   90.00
_cell.angle_gamma   90.00
#
_symmetry.space_group_name_H-M   'P 1'
#
loop_
_entity.id
_entity.type
_entity.pdbx_description
1 polymer ?
#
loop_
_entity_poly.entity_id
_entity_poly.type
_entity_poly.pdbx_seq_one_letter_code
_entity_poly.pdbx_strand_id
1 'polypeptide(L)'
;MGVYLQSDTFVSEMKYTDNVCFIIDFQKRTIKVEFEVGISYSLEIEFKDMDGDIYIENQGTKGRTITVASKFPAKFWAYNNKKQSLKRMVRIGVRKREGPLQPHMPDNSEQLGKWVVYRIVFDLDQVKKKPGALYRFNEMLEKTREFNLIPGEFNKPLRIVKGENLNKYVARSMLHFDVLYMVECNISFNYIHDYNLSNEFFYILKSLPTQNAVHILEKMFEAKKRIYDPMSDLLMHKSKLEGVLIKPNHVPSYCAMMRKIIVTPTTMYMLPPTMETSNRVIRHFQDKKDNFLRVHFADEAS
;
A
#
# COMPACT_ATOMS: atom_id res chain seq x y z
N MET A 1 -0.89 12.11 4.07
CA MET A 1 -0.52 10.71 3.81
C MET A 1 -1.75 9.85 4.02
N GLY A 2 -1.93 8.83 3.19
CA GLY A 2 -3.08 7.93 3.28
C GLY A 2 -3.20 7.03 2.05
N VAL A 3 -4.44 6.81 1.62
CA VAL A 3 -4.81 5.86 0.55
C VAL A 3 -5.98 6.40 -0.27
N TYR A 4 -6.25 5.78 -1.43
CA TYR A 4 -7.48 6.03 -2.17
C TYR A 4 -8.61 5.08 -1.74
N LEU A 5 -9.77 5.65 -1.41
CA LEU A 5 -11.03 4.90 -1.19
C LEU A 5 -11.70 4.55 -2.51
N GLN A 6 -11.68 5.51 -3.44
CA GLN A 6 -12.10 5.41 -4.83
C GLN A 6 -11.06 6.18 -5.66
N SER A 7 -11.06 6.03 -6.98
CA SER A 7 -10.11 6.72 -7.87
C SER A 7 -10.14 8.25 -7.76
N ASP A 8 -11.25 8.82 -7.27
CA ASP A 8 -11.47 10.26 -7.09
C ASP A 8 -11.51 10.69 -5.60
N THR A 9 -11.32 9.76 -4.67
CA THR A 9 -11.55 9.99 -3.24
C THR A 9 -10.31 9.62 -2.41
N PHE A 10 -9.61 10.64 -1.93
CA PHE A 10 -8.44 10.50 -1.05
C PHE A 10 -8.86 10.41 0.42
N VAL A 11 -8.37 9.38 1.10
CA VAL A 11 -8.49 9.22 2.55
C VAL A 11 -7.26 9.80 3.22
N SER A 12 -7.44 10.89 3.95
CA SER A 12 -6.40 11.49 4.78
C SER A 12 -6.32 10.77 6.12
N GLU A 13 -5.28 9.98 6.33
CA GLU A 13 -5.00 9.31 7.61
C GLU A 13 -4.03 10.09 8.49
N MET A 14 -3.05 10.79 7.88
CA MET A 14 -2.08 11.60 8.63
C MET A 14 -1.69 12.85 7.86
N LYS A 15 -1.48 13.95 8.60
CA LYS A 15 -1.14 15.27 8.06
C LYS A 15 0.02 15.88 8.85
N TYR A 16 1.04 16.32 8.14
CA TYR A 16 2.15 17.13 8.66
C TYR A 16 2.20 18.44 7.88
N THR A 17 2.45 19.54 8.58
CA THR A 17 2.40 20.91 8.02
C THR A 17 3.72 21.66 8.15
N ASP A 18 4.62 21.18 9.01
CA ASP A 18 5.80 21.94 9.41
C ASP A 18 6.96 21.64 8.46
N ASN A 19 7.55 22.71 7.92
CA ASN A 19 8.73 22.68 7.05
C ASN A 19 8.64 21.64 5.91
N VAL A 20 7.49 21.59 5.25
CA VAL A 20 7.26 20.66 4.13
C VAL A 20 7.99 21.14 2.87
N CYS A 21 8.86 20.29 2.33
CA CYS A 21 9.54 20.50 1.05
C CYS A 21 9.24 19.34 0.10
N PHE A 22 8.94 19.65 -1.16
CA PHE A 22 8.68 18.68 -2.21
C PHE A 22 9.74 18.83 -3.31
N ILE A 23 10.40 17.73 -3.65
CA ILE A 23 11.53 17.69 -4.56
C ILE A 23 11.32 16.55 -5.55
N ILE A 24 11.51 16.82 -6.84
CA ILE A 24 11.60 15.78 -7.87
C ILE A 24 13.05 15.77 -8.36
N ASP A 25 13.76 14.67 -8.12
CA ASP A 25 15.10 14.44 -8.64
C ASP A 25 14.99 13.62 -9.93
N PHE A 26 15.04 14.32 -11.06
CA PHE A 26 14.94 13.74 -12.40
C PHE A 26 16.16 12.86 -12.77
N GLN A 27 17.33 13.14 -12.20
CA GLN A 27 18.54 12.36 -12.47
C GLN A 27 18.47 11.00 -11.77
N LYS A 28 18.08 11.00 -10.49
CA LYS A 28 17.88 9.78 -9.71
C LYS A 28 16.55 9.11 -9.97
N ARG A 29 15.62 9.79 -10.66
CA ARG A 29 14.24 9.34 -10.91
C ARG A 29 13.49 9.06 -9.61
N THR A 30 13.55 10.01 -8.68
CA THR A 30 12.90 9.91 -7.37
C THR A 30 12.10 11.16 -7.02
N ILE A 31 11.04 10.98 -6.25
CA ILE A 31 10.26 12.04 -5.62
C ILE A 31 10.57 12.00 -4.13
N LYS A 32 10.95 13.12 -3.55
CA LYS A 32 11.28 13.27 -2.14
C LYS A 32 10.37 14.29 -1.47
N VAL A 33 9.86 13.96 -0.30
CA VAL A 33 9.12 14.90 0.55
C VAL A 33 9.78 14.97 1.91
N GLU A 34 10.25 16.15 2.28
CA GLU A 34 10.84 16.44 3.59
C GLU A 34 9.82 17.19 4.45
N PHE A 35 9.81 16.93 5.76
CA PHE A 35 8.90 17.56 6.71
C PHE A 35 9.44 17.42 8.14
N GLU A 36 8.91 18.19 9.09
CA GLU A 36 9.36 18.15 10.49
C GLU A 36 8.28 17.67 11.46
N VAL A 37 8.70 16.81 12.40
CA VAL A 37 7.90 16.35 13.54
C VAL A 37 8.83 16.18 14.74
N GLY A 38 9.21 17.29 15.37
CA GLY A 38 10.25 17.35 16.42
C GLY A 38 11.68 17.10 15.93
N ILE A 39 11.84 16.29 14.88
CA ILE A 39 13.05 16.12 14.06
C ILE A 39 12.65 16.14 12.58
N SER A 40 13.61 16.31 11.68
CA SER A 40 13.37 16.29 10.23
C SER A 40 13.25 14.87 9.71
N TYR A 41 12.25 14.64 8.87
CA TYR A 41 11.97 13.39 8.18
C TYR A 41 12.03 13.61 6.68
N SER A 42 12.31 12.53 5.96
CA SER A 42 12.23 12.46 4.51
C SER A 42 11.49 11.19 4.13
N LEU A 43 10.62 11.27 3.13
CA LEU A 43 10.11 10.12 2.40
C LEU A 43 10.56 10.19 0.94
N GLU A 44 10.78 9.04 0.30
CA GLU A 44 11.20 8.96 -1.10
C GLU A 44 10.43 7.85 -1.81
N ILE A 45 10.09 8.13 -3.06
CA ILE A 45 9.37 7.25 -3.98
C ILE A 45 10.15 7.23 -5.29
N GLU A 46 10.49 6.05 -5.81
CA GLU A 46 11.12 5.90 -7.11
C GLU A 46 10.06 5.98 -8.22
N PHE A 47 10.40 6.57 -9.38
CA PHE A 47 9.44 6.71 -10.48
C PHE A 47 8.89 5.37 -10.97
N LYS A 48 9.70 4.30 -10.93
CA LYS A 48 9.31 2.95 -11.36
C LYS A 48 8.18 2.36 -10.50
N ASP A 49 8.05 2.84 -9.26
CA ASP A 49 7.10 2.36 -8.26
C ASP A 49 5.85 3.23 -8.17
N MET A 50 5.75 4.27 -8.99
CA MET A 50 4.54 5.09 -9.07
C MET A 50 3.36 4.26 -9.60
N ASP A 51 2.18 4.55 -9.06
CA ASP A 51 0.92 3.96 -9.48
C ASP A 51 0.13 4.98 -10.32
N GLY A 52 0.45 5.03 -11.61
CA GLY A 52 -0.06 6.03 -12.55
C GLY A 52 0.68 7.37 -12.46
N ASP A 53 0.06 8.39 -13.04
CA ASP A 53 0.62 9.73 -13.13
C ASP A 53 0.47 10.51 -11.81
N ILE A 54 1.33 11.50 -11.61
CA ILE A 54 1.16 12.49 -10.55
C ILE A 54 -0.12 13.28 -10.82
N TYR A 55 -1.02 13.26 -9.85
CA TYR A 55 -2.29 13.97 -9.90
C TYR A 55 -2.09 15.43 -9.49
N ILE A 56 -2.45 16.36 -10.36
CA ILE A 56 -2.27 17.79 -10.10
C ILE A 56 -3.60 18.52 -10.18
N GLU A 57 -3.97 19.14 -9.07
CA GLU A 57 -5.19 19.93 -8.97
C GLU A 57 -4.87 21.43 -8.97
N ASN A 58 -5.63 22.16 -9.76
CA ASN A 58 -5.59 23.61 -9.79
C ASN A 58 -6.76 24.18 -8.98
N GLN A 59 -6.47 24.85 -7.86
CA GLN A 59 -7.48 25.52 -7.03
C GLN A 59 -7.49 27.03 -7.32
N GLY A 60 -7.30 27.40 -8.59
CA GLY A 60 -7.24 28.79 -9.03
C GLY A 60 -5.94 29.48 -8.62
N THR A 61 -6.05 30.73 -8.16
CA THR A 61 -4.88 31.58 -7.85
C THR A 61 -4.28 31.35 -6.47
N LYS A 62 -4.99 30.60 -5.60
CA LYS A 62 -4.69 30.46 -4.17
C LYS A 62 -3.90 29.20 -3.81
N GLY A 63 -4.06 28.11 -4.57
CA GLY A 63 -3.42 26.85 -4.21
C GLY A 63 -3.26 25.88 -5.37
N ARG A 64 -2.21 25.07 -5.28
CA ARG A 64 -1.99 23.88 -6.13
C ARG A 64 -1.83 22.68 -5.22
N THR A 65 -2.35 21.54 -5.66
CA THR A 65 -2.14 20.29 -4.93
C THR A 65 -1.50 19.27 -5.85
N ILE A 66 -0.49 18.58 -5.33
CA ILE A 66 0.17 17.46 -5.98
C ILE A 66 -0.15 16.22 -5.17
N THR A 67 -0.64 15.17 -5.81
CA THR A 67 -0.86 13.86 -5.18
C THR A 67 -0.08 12.80 -5.95
N VAL A 68 0.78 12.09 -5.23
CA VAL A 68 1.59 10.99 -5.77
C VAL A 68 1.07 9.68 -5.18
N ALA A 69 0.68 8.75 -6.03
CA ALA A 69 0.37 7.38 -5.64
C ALA A 69 1.53 6.45 -6.00
N SER A 70 1.78 5.47 -5.14
CA SER A 70 2.81 4.46 -5.33
C SER A 70 2.24 3.06 -5.10
N LYS A 71 2.83 2.06 -5.74
CA LYS A 71 2.46 0.65 -5.54
C LYS A 71 2.92 0.12 -4.19
N PHE A 72 3.97 0.72 -3.63
CA PHE A 72 4.58 0.35 -2.37
C PHE A 72 4.68 1.57 -1.44
N PRO A 73 4.77 1.37 -0.12
CA PRO A 73 5.07 2.45 0.81
C PRO A 73 6.37 3.17 0.45
N ALA A 74 6.40 4.48 0.72
CA ALA A 74 7.61 5.25 0.54
C ALA A 74 8.69 4.80 1.52
N LYS A 75 9.93 5.00 1.11
CA LYS A 75 11.10 4.81 1.94
C LYS A 75 11.18 5.97 2.93
N PHE A 76 11.23 5.71 4.23
CA PHE A 76 11.28 6.77 5.25
C PHE A 76 12.65 6.90 5.90
N TRP A 77 13.14 8.13 6.06
CA TRP A 77 14.35 8.45 6.82
C TRP A 77 14.08 9.54 7.84
N ALA A 78 14.82 9.50 8.94
CA ALA A 78 14.92 10.60 9.89
C ALA A 78 16.35 11.14 9.89
N TYR A 79 16.46 12.46 9.95
CA TYR A 79 17.74 13.12 10.14
C TYR A 79 18.13 13.07 11.61
N ASN A 80 19.32 12.52 11.88
CA ASN A 80 19.85 12.45 13.22
C ASN A 80 20.90 13.55 13.44
N ASN A 81 20.50 14.63 14.11
CA ASN A 81 21.38 15.77 14.43
C ASN A 81 22.67 15.36 15.14
N LYS A 82 22.63 14.32 16.00
CA LYS A 82 23.81 13.88 16.78
C LYS A 82 24.86 13.18 15.92
N LYS A 83 24.45 12.53 14.83
CA LYS A 83 25.32 11.73 13.95
C LYS A 83 25.48 12.36 12.55
N GLN A 84 24.82 13.49 12.31
CA GLN A 84 24.72 14.14 10.99
C GLN A 84 24.40 13.14 9.86
N SER A 85 23.53 12.17 10.14
CA SER A 85 23.27 11.04 9.25
C SER A 85 21.77 10.81 9.08
N LEU A 86 21.35 10.37 7.89
CA LEU A 86 20.02 9.83 7.65
C LEU A 86 19.94 8.40 8.17
N LYS A 87 18.90 8.09 8.95
CA LYS A 87 18.62 6.74 9.44
C LYS A 87 17.29 6.27 8.86
N ARG A 88 17.25 5.07 8.28
CA ARG A 88 16.00 4.42 7.84
C ARG A 88 15.07 4.25 9.02
N MET A 89 13.82 4.65 8.85
CA MET A 89 12.80 4.65 9.88
C MET A 89 11.68 3.71 9.53
N VAL A 90 11.13 3.10 10.58
CA VAL A 90 9.98 2.19 10.49
C VAL A 90 8.76 2.76 11.22
N ARG A 91 8.91 3.95 11.84
CA ARG A 91 7.87 4.68 12.58
C ARG A 91 8.17 6.19 12.53
N ILE A 92 7.13 7.02 12.63
CA ILE A 92 7.26 8.46 12.87
C ILE A 92 6.84 8.74 14.33
N GLY A 93 7.65 9.55 15.04
CA GLY A 93 7.40 9.89 16.44
C GLY A 93 8.05 8.96 17.47
N VAL A 94 7.90 9.30 18.76
CA VAL A 94 8.78 8.82 19.86
C VAL A 94 8.17 7.69 20.71
N ARG A 95 6.94 7.22 20.44
CA ARG A 95 6.32 6.18 21.27
C ARG A 95 7.04 4.82 21.09
N LYS A 96 7.96 4.51 22.02
CA LYS A 96 8.49 3.15 22.22
C LYS A 96 7.32 2.23 22.57
N ARG A 97 7.31 1.03 22.03
CA ARG A 97 6.30 0.02 22.33
C ARG A 97 6.91 -1.35 22.52
N GLU A 98 6.27 -2.09 23.42
CA GLU A 98 6.54 -3.50 23.70
C GLU A 98 5.64 -4.35 22.81
N GLY A 99 6.22 -5.42 22.24
CA GLY A 99 5.51 -6.38 21.40
C GLY A 99 5.97 -6.41 19.93
N PRO A 100 5.77 -7.55 19.24
CA PRO A 100 6.09 -7.69 17.83
C PRO A 100 5.15 -6.84 16.96
N LEU A 101 5.62 -6.43 15.77
CA LEU A 101 4.76 -5.83 14.76
C LEU A 101 3.70 -6.84 14.32
N GLN A 102 2.45 -6.42 14.31
CA GLN A 102 1.31 -7.19 13.78
C GLN A 102 0.87 -6.55 12.44
N PRO A 103 0.23 -7.30 11.53
CA PRO A 103 -0.34 -6.75 10.28
C PRO A 103 -1.52 -5.77 10.48
N HIS A 104 -2.17 -5.84 11.66
CA HIS A 104 -3.18 -4.90 12.11
C HIS A 104 -2.90 -4.46 13.55
N MET A 105 -2.10 -3.42 13.69
CA MET A 105 -1.77 -2.82 14.98
C MET A 105 -3.02 -2.17 15.59
N PRO A 106 -3.41 -2.55 16.83
CA PRO A 106 -4.58 -1.98 17.51
C PRO A 106 -4.55 -0.45 17.66
N ASP A 107 -3.33 0.10 17.63
CA ASP A 107 -3.03 1.52 17.79
C ASP A 107 -2.67 2.24 16.48
N ASN A 108 -2.89 1.57 15.34
CA ASN A 108 -2.61 2.05 13.99
C ASN A 108 -1.13 2.42 13.71
N SER A 109 -0.14 1.94 14.46
CA SER A 109 1.27 2.34 14.25
C SER A 109 2.00 1.73 13.06
N GLU A 110 1.44 0.70 12.44
CA GLU A 110 1.91 0.14 11.15
C GLU A 110 1.65 1.06 9.95
N GLN A 111 1.04 2.22 10.18
CA GLN A 111 0.52 3.12 9.16
C GLN A 111 1.51 3.48 8.06
N LEU A 112 2.82 3.56 8.35
CA LEU A 112 3.83 3.81 7.31
C LEU A 112 3.76 2.78 6.19
N GLY A 113 3.59 1.52 6.55
CA GLY A 113 3.48 0.39 5.64
C GLY A 113 2.16 0.32 4.87
N LYS A 114 1.18 1.15 5.19
CA LYS A 114 -0.14 1.22 4.55
C LYS A 114 -0.33 2.49 3.73
N TRP A 115 0.44 3.54 4.00
CA TRP A 115 0.38 4.77 3.23
C TRP A 115 1.08 4.61 1.89
N VAL A 116 0.28 4.72 0.84
CA VAL A 116 0.74 4.64 -0.54
C VAL A 116 0.34 5.85 -1.38
N VAL A 117 -0.42 6.79 -0.79
CA VAL A 117 -0.81 8.04 -1.44
C VAL A 117 -0.34 9.25 -0.61
N TYR A 118 0.40 10.13 -1.27
CA TYR A 118 1.09 11.28 -0.70
C TYR A 118 0.56 12.55 -1.34
N ARG A 119 -0.24 13.30 -0.58
CA ARG A 119 -0.86 14.55 -1.02
C ARG A 119 -0.14 15.75 -0.39
N ILE A 120 0.36 16.64 -1.22
CA ILE A 120 1.10 17.86 -0.86
C ILE A 120 0.32 19.07 -1.36
N VAL A 121 -0.05 19.95 -0.43
CA VAL A 121 -0.84 21.17 -0.71
C VAL A 121 0.09 22.37 -0.66
N PHE A 122 0.14 23.13 -1.76
CA PHE A 122 0.93 24.35 -1.89
C PHE A 122 0.01 25.57 -1.79
N ASP A 123 0.28 26.42 -0.80
CA ASP A 123 -0.30 27.77 -0.73
C ASP A 123 0.50 28.69 -1.67
N LEU A 124 -0.12 29.07 -2.79
CA LEU A 124 0.57 29.86 -3.81
C LEU A 124 0.88 31.28 -3.32
N ASP A 125 0.12 31.82 -2.38
CA ASP A 125 0.38 33.16 -1.83
C ASP A 125 1.61 33.12 -0.92
N GLN A 126 1.84 32.02 -0.20
CA GLN A 126 3.09 31.80 0.51
C GLN A 126 4.27 31.52 -0.44
N VAL A 127 4.06 30.76 -1.52
CA VAL A 127 5.10 30.50 -2.51
C VAL A 127 5.55 31.79 -3.19
N LYS A 128 4.62 32.68 -3.56
CA LYS A 128 4.93 33.97 -4.19
C LYS A 128 5.78 34.90 -3.31
N LYS A 129 5.74 34.76 -1.97
CA LYS A 129 6.59 35.54 -1.06
C LYS A 129 8.08 35.23 -1.22
N LYS A 130 8.43 34.06 -1.76
CA LYS A 130 9.83 33.68 -2.04
C LYS A 130 10.18 34.04 -3.50
N PRO A 131 11.17 34.92 -3.74
CA PRO A 131 11.58 35.30 -5.09
C PRO A 131 11.93 34.08 -5.96
N GLY A 132 11.37 34.01 -7.17
CA GLY A 132 11.63 32.94 -8.13
C GLY A 132 10.98 31.59 -7.83
N ALA A 133 10.25 31.42 -6.71
CA ALA A 133 9.66 30.13 -6.36
C ALA A 133 8.55 29.69 -7.33
N LEU A 134 7.73 30.62 -7.83
CA LEU A 134 6.71 30.31 -8.83
C LEU A 134 7.31 29.88 -10.18
N TYR A 135 8.42 30.51 -10.59
CA TYR A 135 9.16 30.13 -11.79
C TYR A 135 9.71 28.70 -11.65
N ARG A 136 10.39 28.41 -10.53
CA ARG A 136 10.91 27.06 -10.23
C ARG A 136 9.80 26.00 -10.18
N PHE A 137 8.64 26.35 -9.63
CA PHE A 137 7.49 25.45 -9.59
C PHE A 137 6.99 25.13 -11.00
N ASN A 138 6.85 26.14 -11.87
CA ASN A 138 6.43 25.91 -13.26
C ASN A 138 7.49 25.16 -14.06
N GLU A 139 8.78 25.47 -13.89
CA GLU A 139 9.88 24.73 -14.52
C GLU A 139 9.89 23.25 -14.09
N MET A 140 9.65 22.98 -12.81
CA MET A 140 9.48 21.61 -12.30
C MET A 140 8.33 20.90 -13.02
N LEU A 141 7.19 21.55 -13.20
CA LEU A 141 6.05 20.96 -13.93
C LEU A 141 6.38 20.66 -15.39
N GLU A 142 7.05 21.57 -16.11
CA GLU A 142 7.45 21.32 -17.50
C GLU A 142 8.39 20.11 -17.61
N LYS A 143 9.43 20.04 -16.77
CA LYS A 143 10.32 18.86 -16.73
C LYS A 143 9.56 17.60 -16.34
N THR A 144 8.56 17.70 -15.48
CA THR A 144 7.71 16.55 -15.11
C THR A 144 6.91 16.02 -16.32
N ARG A 145 6.50 16.89 -17.25
CA ARG A 145 5.88 16.48 -18.53
C ARG A 145 6.86 15.77 -19.44
N GLU A 146 8.10 16.23 -19.54
CA GLU A 146 9.14 15.60 -20.37
C GLU A 146 9.40 14.14 -19.95
N PHE A 147 9.18 13.81 -18.67
CA PHE A 147 9.30 12.46 -18.14
C PHE A 147 7.98 11.66 -18.17
N ASN A 148 6.91 12.20 -18.78
CA ASN A 148 5.57 11.61 -18.83
C ASN A 148 4.99 11.26 -17.44
N LEU A 149 5.29 12.08 -16.43
CA LEU A 149 4.85 11.82 -15.05
C LEU A 149 3.57 12.57 -14.68
N ILE A 150 3.10 13.52 -15.48
CA ILE A 150 1.85 14.26 -15.27
C ILE A 150 1.02 14.28 -16.55
N PRO A 151 -0.32 14.31 -16.44
CA PRO A 151 -1.18 14.53 -17.60
C PRO A 151 -0.98 15.93 -18.19
N GLY A 152 -1.32 16.09 -19.47
CA GLY A 152 -1.22 17.37 -20.18
C GLY A 152 -2.11 18.47 -19.59
N GLU A 153 -3.21 18.10 -18.92
CA GLU A 153 -4.18 19.00 -18.28
C GLU A 153 -4.24 18.78 -16.76
N PHE A 154 -4.72 19.81 -16.04
CA PHE A 154 -4.98 19.68 -14.60
C PHE A 154 -6.14 18.72 -14.33
N ASN A 155 -6.01 17.94 -13.27
CA ASN A 155 -7.04 17.02 -12.83
C ASN A 155 -8.14 17.74 -12.03
N LYS A 156 -9.33 17.11 -12.00
CA LYS A 156 -10.45 17.56 -11.17
C LYS A 156 -10.10 17.45 -9.68
N PRO A 157 -10.61 18.31 -8.80
CA PRO A 157 -10.33 18.19 -7.38
C PRO A 157 -10.75 16.84 -6.78
N LEU A 158 -9.88 16.23 -5.97
CA LEU A 158 -10.19 14.98 -5.27
C LEU A 158 -11.14 15.23 -4.11
N ARG A 159 -12.09 14.31 -3.90
CA ARG A 159 -12.88 14.27 -2.66
C ARG A 159 -11.97 13.87 -1.50
N ILE A 160 -11.97 14.65 -0.43
CA ILE A 160 -11.16 14.36 0.76
C ILE A 160 -12.06 13.82 1.85
N VAL A 161 -11.72 12.63 2.35
CA VAL A 161 -12.37 12.00 3.50
C VAL A 161 -11.32 11.79 4.58
N LYS A 162 -11.68 12.00 5.85
CA LYS A 162 -10.78 11.70 6.96
C LYS A 162 -10.87 10.22 7.32
N GLY A 163 -9.73 9.56 7.51
CA GLY A 163 -9.68 8.14 7.89
C GLY A 163 -10.36 7.83 9.22
N GLU A 164 -10.43 8.79 10.14
CA GLU A 164 -11.12 8.68 11.44
C GLU A 164 -12.64 8.47 11.31
N ASN A 165 -13.23 8.87 10.17
CA ASN A 165 -14.66 8.72 9.91
C ASN A 165 -15.01 7.39 9.22
N LEU A 166 -14.02 6.56 8.92
CA LEU A 166 -14.18 5.31 8.18
C LEU A 166 -13.92 4.11 9.10
N ASN A 167 -14.74 3.08 8.94
CA ASN A 167 -14.56 1.81 9.63
C ASN A 167 -13.54 0.95 8.89
N LYS A 168 -12.59 0.37 9.63
CA LYS A 168 -11.68 -0.68 9.11
C LYS A 168 -12.22 -2.05 9.49
N TYR A 169 -12.58 -2.87 8.51
CA TYR A 169 -13.09 -4.22 8.76
C TYR A 169 -11.95 -5.23 8.92
N VAL A 170 -11.37 -5.28 10.12
CA VAL A 170 -10.19 -6.11 10.44
C VAL A 170 -10.53 -7.46 11.08
N ALA A 171 -11.76 -7.63 11.60
CA ALA A 171 -12.19 -8.87 12.24
C ALA A 171 -12.65 -9.90 11.20
N ARG A 172 -11.76 -10.84 10.85
CA ARG A 172 -12.00 -11.86 9.82
C ARG A 172 -11.50 -13.27 10.20
N SER A 173 -11.35 -13.53 11.50
CA SER A 173 -10.96 -14.84 12.04
C SER A 173 -11.99 -15.96 11.80
N MET A 174 -13.20 -15.61 11.37
CA MET A 174 -14.25 -16.57 11.03
C MET A 174 -14.02 -17.32 9.71
N LEU A 175 -13.05 -16.90 8.90
CA LEU A 175 -12.71 -17.52 7.63
C LEU A 175 -11.83 -18.76 7.84
N HIS A 176 -11.97 -19.75 6.96
CA HIS A 176 -10.99 -20.83 6.87
C HIS A 176 -9.59 -20.25 6.61
N PHE A 177 -8.55 -20.83 7.20
CA PHE A 177 -7.20 -20.25 7.18
C PHE A 177 -6.69 -19.96 5.76
N ASP A 178 -6.91 -20.85 4.80
CA ASP A 178 -6.49 -20.62 3.40
C ASP A 178 -7.21 -19.43 2.74
N VAL A 179 -8.49 -19.22 3.07
CA VAL A 179 -9.27 -18.08 2.57
C VAL A 179 -8.78 -16.80 3.24
N LEU A 180 -8.57 -16.84 4.57
CA LEU A 180 -8.01 -15.71 5.31
C LEU A 180 -6.63 -15.32 4.76
N TYR A 181 -5.75 -16.29 4.55
CA TYR A 181 -4.42 -16.06 4.00
C TYR A 181 -4.49 -15.37 2.64
N MET A 182 -5.38 -15.82 1.75
CA MET A 182 -5.57 -15.17 0.44
C MET A 182 -6.21 -13.78 0.50
N VAL A 183 -7.05 -13.49 1.50
CA VAL A 183 -7.52 -12.13 1.79
C VAL A 183 -6.33 -11.25 2.19
N GLU A 184 -5.48 -11.72 3.10
CA GLU A 184 -4.29 -10.98 3.54
C GLU A 184 -3.28 -10.78 2.41
N CYS A 185 -3.14 -11.73 1.47
CA CYS A 185 -2.38 -11.53 0.24
C CYS A 185 -2.86 -10.29 -0.51
N ASN A 186 -4.15 -10.19 -0.82
CA ASN A 186 -4.72 -9.06 -1.55
C ASN A 186 -4.61 -7.72 -0.79
N ILE A 187 -4.75 -7.75 0.54
CA ILE A 187 -4.66 -6.55 1.38
C ILE A 187 -3.22 -6.05 1.50
N SER A 188 -2.26 -6.96 1.67
CA SER A 188 -0.85 -6.59 1.83
C SER A 188 -0.27 -5.87 0.62
N PHE A 189 -0.78 -6.15 -0.58
CA PHE A 189 -0.44 -5.44 -1.83
C PHE A 189 -1.36 -4.26 -2.15
N ASN A 190 -2.29 -3.92 -1.25
CA ASN A 190 -3.30 -2.87 -1.45
C ASN A 190 -4.16 -3.10 -2.72
N TYR A 191 -4.33 -4.34 -3.19
CA TYR A 191 -5.29 -4.64 -4.27
C TYR A 191 -6.72 -4.48 -3.77
N ILE A 192 -6.98 -4.87 -2.53
CA ILE A 192 -8.16 -4.47 -1.76
C ILE A 192 -7.70 -3.76 -0.48
N HIS A 193 -8.55 -2.97 0.16
CA HIS A 193 -8.21 -2.27 1.40
C HIS A 193 -9.33 -2.37 2.42
N ASP A 194 -8.97 -2.32 3.71
CA ASP A 194 -9.91 -2.50 4.82
C ASP A 194 -11.09 -1.50 4.83
N TYR A 195 -10.94 -0.34 4.18
CA TYR A 195 -11.99 0.67 4.01
C TYR A 195 -13.04 0.31 2.95
N ASN A 196 -12.71 -0.59 2.04
CA ASN A 196 -13.59 -1.04 0.95
C ASN A 196 -14.23 -2.40 1.26
N LEU A 197 -13.96 -2.97 2.43
CA LEU A 197 -14.49 -4.26 2.86
C LEU A 197 -15.74 -4.07 3.74
N SER A 198 -16.43 -5.17 3.99
CA SER A 198 -17.61 -5.22 4.85
C SER A 198 -17.74 -6.58 5.52
N ASN A 199 -18.57 -6.68 6.56
CA ASN A 199 -18.90 -7.98 7.16
C ASN A 199 -19.58 -8.91 6.15
N GLU A 200 -20.41 -8.36 5.27
CA GLU A 200 -21.11 -9.11 4.23
C GLU A 200 -20.14 -9.78 3.25
N PHE A 201 -19.09 -9.05 2.81
CA PHE A 201 -18.03 -9.60 1.97
C PHE A 201 -17.42 -10.86 2.59
N PHE A 202 -17.09 -10.82 3.89
CA PHE A 202 -16.53 -11.97 4.59
C PHE A 202 -17.55 -13.09 4.82
N TYR A 203 -18.83 -12.78 5.06
CA TYR A 203 -19.88 -13.79 5.18
C TYR A 203 -20.07 -14.56 3.86
N ILE A 204 -20.03 -13.86 2.73
CA ILE A 204 -20.09 -14.50 1.41
C ILE A 204 -18.89 -15.44 1.23
N LEU A 205 -17.67 -14.97 1.48
CA LEU A 205 -16.47 -15.82 1.41
C LEU A 205 -16.57 -17.05 2.30
N LYS A 206 -17.09 -16.90 3.52
CA LYS A 206 -17.32 -18.01 4.47
C LYS A 206 -18.33 -19.04 3.96
N SER A 207 -19.35 -18.59 3.23
CA SER A 207 -20.42 -19.47 2.71
C SER A 207 -20.01 -20.26 1.46
N LEU A 208 -18.94 -19.85 0.77
CA LEU A 208 -18.45 -20.54 -0.41
C LEU A 208 -17.64 -21.78 -0.01
N PRO A 209 -17.60 -22.83 -0.86
CA PRO A 209 -16.60 -23.88 -0.73
C PRO A 209 -15.19 -23.25 -0.67
N THR A 210 -14.35 -23.71 0.27
CA THR A 210 -13.01 -23.13 0.53
C THR A 210 -12.20 -22.90 -0.75
N GLN A 211 -12.17 -23.88 -1.65
CA GLN A 211 -11.40 -23.80 -2.90
C GLN A 211 -11.99 -22.78 -3.88
N ASN A 212 -13.31 -22.63 -3.92
CA ASN A 212 -13.94 -21.58 -4.74
C ASN A 212 -13.58 -20.20 -4.19
N ALA A 213 -13.65 -19.99 -2.88
CA ALA A 213 -13.27 -18.72 -2.25
C ALA A 213 -11.79 -18.38 -2.50
N VAL A 214 -10.89 -19.34 -2.32
CA VAL A 214 -9.46 -19.21 -2.65
C VAL A 214 -9.29 -18.84 -4.12
N HIS A 215 -9.93 -19.56 -5.03
CA HIS A 215 -9.83 -19.30 -6.48
C HIS A 215 -10.27 -17.88 -6.86
N ILE A 216 -11.37 -17.37 -6.28
CA ILE A 216 -11.82 -15.99 -6.52
C ILE A 216 -10.76 -15.00 -6.05
N LEU A 217 -10.21 -15.18 -4.85
CA LEU A 217 -9.17 -14.30 -4.29
C LEU A 217 -7.84 -14.39 -5.06
N GLU A 218 -7.52 -15.56 -5.62
CA GLU A 218 -6.40 -15.72 -6.56
C GLU A 218 -6.62 -14.91 -7.83
N LYS A 219 -7.83 -14.91 -8.39
CA LYS A 219 -8.17 -14.09 -9.58
C LYS A 219 -8.08 -12.59 -9.30
N MET A 220 -8.54 -12.15 -8.13
CA MET A 220 -8.36 -10.77 -7.67
C MET A 220 -6.87 -10.40 -7.57
N PHE A 221 -6.06 -11.31 -7.01
CA PHE A 221 -4.62 -11.10 -6.84
C PHE A 221 -3.87 -11.06 -8.18
N GLU A 222 -4.19 -11.98 -9.09
CA GLU A 222 -3.61 -12.07 -10.43
C GLU A 222 -3.84 -10.81 -11.28
N ALA A 223 -4.94 -10.09 -11.02
CA ALA A 223 -5.23 -8.84 -11.72
C ALA A 223 -4.21 -7.73 -11.42
N LYS A 224 -3.47 -7.83 -10.31
CA LYS A 224 -2.39 -6.91 -9.89
C LYS A 224 -2.76 -5.43 -9.97
N LYS A 225 -4.02 -5.12 -9.66
CA LYS A 225 -4.58 -3.78 -9.75
C LYS A 225 -5.45 -3.49 -8.54
N ARG A 226 -5.62 -2.20 -8.26
CA ARG A 226 -6.52 -1.74 -7.23
C ARG A 226 -7.98 -2.05 -7.58
N ILE A 227 -8.69 -2.73 -6.69
CA ILE A 227 -10.13 -3.04 -6.74
C ILE A 227 -10.84 -2.16 -5.70
N TYR A 228 -11.51 -1.11 -6.15
CA TYR A 228 -12.20 -0.16 -5.27
C TYR A 228 -13.57 -0.64 -4.79
N ASP A 229 -14.17 -1.62 -5.49
CA ASP A 229 -15.40 -2.29 -5.07
C ASP A 229 -15.19 -3.82 -5.01
N PRO A 230 -14.58 -4.33 -3.92
CA PRO A 230 -14.34 -5.75 -3.73
C PRO A 230 -15.62 -6.59 -3.71
N MET A 231 -16.75 -6.01 -3.27
CA MET A 231 -18.02 -6.72 -3.17
C MET A 231 -18.57 -7.06 -4.56
N SER A 232 -18.62 -6.07 -5.45
CA SER A 232 -19.04 -6.31 -6.84
C SER A 232 -18.12 -7.29 -7.56
N ASP A 233 -16.81 -7.18 -7.35
CA ASP A 233 -15.83 -8.08 -7.96
C ASP A 233 -15.98 -9.53 -7.44
N LEU A 234 -16.21 -9.70 -6.13
CA LEU A 234 -16.52 -11.00 -5.51
C LEU A 234 -17.78 -11.62 -6.11
N LEU A 235 -18.87 -10.85 -6.21
CA LEU A 235 -20.13 -11.35 -6.76
C LEU A 235 -20.01 -11.72 -8.25
N MET A 236 -19.28 -10.93 -9.03
CA MET A 236 -18.99 -11.22 -10.43
C MET A 236 -18.22 -12.54 -10.59
N HIS A 237 -17.20 -12.78 -9.77
CA HIS A 237 -16.44 -14.03 -9.83
C HIS A 237 -17.23 -15.23 -9.28
N LYS A 238 -18.05 -15.00 -8.25
CA LYS A 238 -18.96 -16.02 -7.69
C LYS A 238 -19.97 -16.50 -8.72
N SER A 239 -20.62 -15.60 -9.48
CA SER A 239 -21.62 -15.99 -10.48
C SER A 239 -21.02 -16.84 -11.60
N LYS A 240 -19.77 -16.56 -12.00
CA LYS A 240 -19.01 -17.37 -12.98
C LYS A 240 -18.70 -18.79 -12.49
N LEU A 241 -18.81 -19.04 -11.18
CA LEU A 241 -18.55 -20.33 -10.54
C LEU A 241 -19.84 -21.02 -10.07
N GLU A 242 -21.02 -20.52 -10.44
CA GLU A 242 -22.29 -21.15 -10.08
C GLU A 242 -22.36 -22.59 -10.60
N GLY A 243 -22.61 -23.53 -9.69
CA GLY A 243 -22.61 -24.97 -10.00
C GLY A 243 -21.23 -25.59 -10.24
N VAL A 244 -20.14 -24.81 -10.20
CA VAL A 244 -18.77 -25.29 -10.40
C VAL A 244 -18.08 -25.48 -9.06
N LEU A 245 -17.55 -26.68 -8.80
CA LEU A 245 -16.71 -26.95 -7.64
C LEU A 245 -15.24 -27.00 -8.05
N ILE A 246 -14.44 -26.06 -7.55
CA ILE A 246 -13.00 -26.06 -7.78
C ILE A 246 -12.37 -27.19 -6.95
N LYS A 247 -11.64 -28.07 -7.62
CA LYS A 247 -10.87 -29.13 -6.96
C LYS A 247 -9.52 -28.57 -6.51
N PRO A 248 -9.01 -28.99 -5.35
CA PRO A 248 -7.65 -28.65 -4.95
C PRO A 248 -6.64 -29.13 -6.00
N ASN A 249 -5.57 -28.37 -6.18
CA ASN A 249 -4.47 -28.79 -7.06
C ASN A 249 -3.86 -30.11 -6.58
N HIS A 250 -3.55 -31.01 -7.52
CA HIS A 250 -2.79 -32.21 -7.21
C HIS A 250 -1.37 -31.82 -6.79
N VAL A 251 -0.96 -32.18 -5.58
CA VAL A 251 0.38 -31.92 -5.07
C VAL A 251 1.15 -33.25 -5.04
N PRO A 252 2.22 -33.42 -5.84
CA PRO A 252 3.07 -34.61 -5.78
C PRO A 252 3.65 -34.85 -4.39
N SER A 253 3.94 -36.10 -4.03
CA SER A 253 4.46 -36.46 -2.69
C SER A 253 5.80 -35.80 -2.34
N TYR A 254 6.60 -35.45 -3.35
CA TYR A 254 7.87 -34.74 -3.21
C TYR A 254 7.72 -33.20 -3.27
N CYS A 255 6.49 -32.69 -3.29
CA CYS A 255 6.18 -31.27 -3.30
C CYS A 255 5.31 -30.85 -2.10
N ALA A 256 5.31 -29.57 -1.80
CA ALA A 256 4.40 -28.94 -0.84
C ALA A 256 3.96 -27.58 -1.36
N MET A 257 2.73 -27.17 -1.02
CA MET A 257 2.30 -25.78 -1.20
C MET A 257 2.94 -24.95 -0.09
N MET A 258 3.82 -24.01 -0.46
CA MET A 258 4.58 -23.20 0.47
C MET A 258 4.03 -21.79 0.53
N ARG A 259 3.69 -21.32 1.73
CA ARG A 259 3.33 -19.92 2.00
C ARG A 259 4.61 -19.10 2.13
N LYS A 260 4.63 -17.91 1.53
CA LYS A 260 5.79 -17.01 1.55
C LYS A 260 5.38 -15.60 1.94
N ILE A 261 6.14 -15.02 2.86
CA ILE A 261 6.03 -13.61 3.26
C ILE A 261 7.33 -12.89 2.93
N ILE A 262 7.21 -11.69 2.35
CA ILE A 262 8.31 -10.74 2.17
C ILE A 262 8.16 -9.67 3.25
N VAL A 263 9.15 -9.54 4.12
CA VAL A 263 9.20 -8.54 5.18
C VAL A 263 10.07 -7.37 4.70
N THR A 264 9.49 -6.18 4.75
CA THR A 264 10.16 -4.90 4.51
C THR A 264 10.23 -4.09 5.80
N PRO A 265 11.04 -3.02 5.88
CA PRO A 265 11.14 -2.22 7.10
C PRO A 265 9.79 -1.74 7.66
N THR A 266 8.85 -1.35 6.80
CA THR A 266 7.56 -0.75 7.23
C THR A 266 6.36 -1.70 7.12
N THR A 267 6.41 -2.75 6.32
CA THR A 267 5.29 -3.67 6.11
C THR A 267 5.74 -5.08 5.74
N MET A 268 4.78 -6.00 5.57
CA MET A 268 5.02 -7.31 5.01
C MET A 268 4.01 -7.66 3.91
N TYR A 269 4.47 -8.39 2.90
CA TYR A 269 3.69 -8.83 1.75
C TYR A 269 3.49 -10.34 1.80
N MET A 270 2.24 -10.78 1.80
CA MET A 270 1.90 -12.21 1.74
C MET A 270 1.70 -12.61 0.29
N LEU A 271 2.39 -13.67 -0.13
CA LEU A 271 2.26 -14.21 -1.48
C LEU A 271 1.37 -15.44 -1.48
N PRO A 272 0.55 -15.64 -2.54
CA PRO A 272 -0.22 -16.86 -2.72
C PRO A 272 0.67 -18.11 -2.58
N PRO A 273 0.16 -19.22 -2.00
CA PRO A 273 0.95 -20.42 -1.83
C PRO A 273 1.47 -20.95 -3.18
N THR A 274 2.76 -21.25 -3.26
CA THR A 274 3.38 -21.79 -4.47
C THR A 274 3.82 -23.23 -4.26
N MET A 275 3.69 -24.07 -5.29
CA MET A 275 4.19 -25.44 -5.24
C MET A 275 5.71 -25.43 -5.29
N GLU A 276 6.34 -26.06 -4.30
CA GLU A 276 7.80 -26.18 -4.21
C GLU A 276 8.19 -27.62 -3.88
N THR A 277 9.44 -28.00 -4.19
CA THR A 277 10.00 -29.29 -3.79
C THR A 277 10.21 -29.34 -2.28
N SER A 278 9.78 -30.43 -1.64
CA SER A 278 9.86 -30.58 -0.18
C SER A 278 11.30 -30.91 0.27
N ASN A 279 11.84 -30.07 1.15
CA ASN A 279 13.16 -30.32 1.74
C ASN A 279 13.07 -31.43 2.83
N ARG A 280 14.23 -31.85 3.37
CA ARG A 280 14.28 -32.93 4.39
C ARG A 280 13.44 -32.63 5.64
N VAL A 281 13.33 -31.37 6.05
CA VAL A 281 12.56 -30.95 7.22
C VAL A 281 11.07 -31.07 6.95
N ILE A 282 10.59 -30.56 5.81
CA ILE A 282 9.17 -30.64 5.41
C ILE A 282 8.74 -32.10 5.24
N ARG A 283 9.61 -32.94 4.67
CA ARG A 283 9.33 -34.39 4.53
C ARG A 283 9.25 -35.09 5.88
N HIS A 284 10.09 -34.72 6.84
CA HIS A 284 10.05 -35.29 8.18
C HIS A 284 8.79 -34.85 8.95
N PHE A 285 8.36 -33.60 8.79
CA PHE A 285 7.16 -33.03 9.43
C PHE A 285 6.00 -32.88 8.44
N GLN A 286 5.72 -33.91 7.65
CA GLN A 286 4.74 -33.85 6.56
C GLN A 286 3.30 -33.60 7.06
N ASP A 287 2.97 -34.10 8.25
CA ASP A 287 1.70 -33.87 8.97
C ASP A 287 1.53 -32.40 9.40
N LYS A 288 2.63 -31.66 9.52
CA LYS A 288 2.67 -30.24 9.92
C LYS A 288 3.13 -29.33 8.78
N LYS A 289 3.05 -29.77 7.52
CA LYS A 289 3.51 -29.01 6.36
C LYS A 289 2.90 -27.60 6.30
N ASP A 290 1.65 -27.45 6.74
CA ASP A 290 0.92 -26.19 6.74
C ASP A 290 1.40 -25.18 7.79
N ASN A 291 2.20 -25.64 8.77
CA ASN A 291 2.80 -24.79 9.81
C ASN A 291 4.14 -24.18 9.38
N PHE A 292 4.63 -24.51 8.17
CA PHE A 292 5.85 -23.91 7.63
C PHE A 292 5.53 -22.64 6.87
N LEU A 293 6.38 -21.64 7.07
CA LEU A 293 6.31 -20.36 6.39
C LEU A 293 7.70 -19.96 5.89
N ARG A 294 7.79 -19.59 4.62
CA ARG A 294 9.01 -18.99 4.07
C ARG A 294 9.00 -17.49 4.32
N VAL A 295 10.07 -16.99 4.92
CA VAL A 295 10.26 -15.56 5.16
C VAL A 295 11.44 -15.06 4.33
N HIS A 296 11.23 -13.97 3.59
CA HIS A 296 12.26 -13.27 2.83
C HIS A 296 12.32 -11.83 3.31
N PHE A 297 13.52 -11.29 3.56
CA PHE A 297 13.70 -9.90 3.93
C PHE A 297 14.17 -9.10 2.72
N ALA A 298 13.51 -7.98 2.46
CA ALA A 298 13.76 -7.08 1.35
C ALA A 298 13.63 -5.63 1.80
N ASP A 299 14.04 -4.66 0.98
CA ASP A 299 13.71 -3.25 1.19
C ASP A 299 12.34 -2.92 0.56
N GLU A 300 11.74 -1.79 0.90
CA GLU A 300 10.55 -1.32 0.16
C GLU A 300 10.87 -1.21 -1.34
N ALA A 301 10.01 -1.78 -2.18
CA ALA A 301 10.10 -1.74 -3.65
C ALA A 301 11.42 -2.31 -4.25
N SER A 302 11.94 -3.38 -3.66
CA SER A 302 13.12 -4.13 -4.15
C SER A 302 12.79 -5.46 -4.82
#